data_AF-A0A8E0VLU8-F1
#
_entry.id   AF-A0A8E0VLU8-F1
#
_cell.length_a   1.000
_cell.length_b   1.000
_cell.length_c   1.000
_cell.angle_alpha   90.00
_cell.angle_beta   90.00
_cell.angle_gamma   90.00
#
_symmetry.space_group_name_H-M   'P 1'
#
loop_
_entity.id
_entity.type
_entity.pdbx_description
1 polymer ?
#
loop_
_entity_poly.entity_id
_entity_poly.type
_entity_poly.pdbx_seq_one_letter_code
_entity_poly.pdbx_strand_id
1 'polypeptide(L)'
;METMRFNSDREWLLQAVAVIQGVLNFKAKLETKGLKTDYISDGGSPVCMSQYYAVLANCRIPWLPHDRLVTCHGGPRTTVDVDRVSVLYRNRVSSSNSSNVNANNFSSVERSLFVLCLDDSANLPPAEQFTTDSQDSLPTRDTVSALNMLHGNLHNSGNRWFDKTVQFVVSRDGSVGLNFEHTPSDAGPHLALVEEVYEAMAQTSGSEGQLPPCALPSERVWDISTHINDEIHRAGDVALQLAYARLHPDSLPPPTYESGSLRRFHLGRTDTIRSCSQETVAFTQAMANPNCSTHERSVLLRQAVDQHQQYTRDVTDGKAFDRHLLGLRLLSASLKSTNPLLYEHAKPLFDDPTYKTANHYLLSTSQTRSEADLAVIFGPVVPNGYGVCYNIHPNFIQLNATSFRSSSETREPRELVEQLFVALKAMISLAVQSS
;
A
#
# COMPACT_ATOMS: atom_id res chain seq x y z
N MET A 1 25.62 0.71 -9.32
CA MET A 1 24.46 -0.11 -9.72
C MET A 1 24.37 -0.07 -11.23
N GLU A 2 24.66 -1.17 -11.91
CA GLU A 2 24.33 -1.29 -13.34
C GLU A 2 22.82 -1.14 -13.47
N THR A 3 22.38 -0.23 -14.32
CA THR A 3 20.96 -0.02 -14.60
C THR A 3 20.45 -1.27 -15.30
N MET A 4 19.57 -2.05 -14.67
CA MET A 4 18.71 -3.00 -15.39
C MET A 4 17.85 -2.21 -16.37
N ARG A 5 18.34 -1.98 -17.58
CA ARG A 5 17.59 -1.54 -18.75
C ARG A 5 17.51 -2.75 -19.66
N PHE A 6 16.38 -2.98 -20.31
CA PHE A 6 16.33 -4.02 -21.33
C PHE A 6 17.24 -3.63 -22.49
N ASN A 7 18.15 -4.53 -22.88
CA ASN A 7 19.11 -4.28 -23.95
C ASN A 7 18.45 -4.39 -25.34
N SER A 8 17.24 -4.95 -25.42
CA SER A 8 16.46 -5.07 -26.64
C SER A 8 14.96 -5.13 -26.39
N ASP A 9 14.18 -4.83 -27.43
CA ASP A 9 12.72 -5.03 -27.44
C ASP A 9 12.36 -6.51 -27.18
N ARG A 10 13.23 -7.46 -27.57
CA ARG A 10 13.03 -8.90 -27.28
C ARG A 10 13.08 -9.16 -25.78
N GLU A 11 14.10 -8.66 -25.08
CA GLU A 11 14.23 -8.83 -23.62
C GLU A 11 13.05 -8.20 -22.86
N TRP A 12 12.66 -7.00 -23.27
CA TRP A 12 11.50 -6.31 -22.70
C TRP A 12 10.20 -7.11 -22.86
N LEU A 13 9.95 -7.65 -24.05
CA LEU A 13 8.77 -8.48 -24.32
C LEU A 13 8.84 -9.85 -23.64
N LEU A 14 10.03 -10.45 -23.50
CA LEU A 14 10.20 -11.68 -22.72
C LEU A 14 9.84 -11.46 -21.25
N GLN A 15 10.20 -10.32 -20.68
CA GLN A 15 9.78 -9.98 -19.32
C GLN A 15 8.26 -9.84 -19.20
N ALA A 16 7.63 -9.21 -20.20
CA ALA A 16 6.19 -9.09 -20.26
C ALA A 16 5.47 -10.46 -20.36
N VAL A 17 6.06 -11.40 -21.10
CA VAL A 17 5.58 -12.80 -21.16
C VAL A 17 5.73 -13.50 -19.81
N ALA A 18 6.85 -13.31 -19.11
CA ALA A 18 7.05 -13.88 -17.78
C ALA A 18 6.02 -13.38 -16.75
N VAL A 19 5.66 -12.09 -16.83
CA VAL A 19 4.56 -11.52 -16.04
C VAL A 19 3.24 -12.22 -16.34
N ILE A 20 2.89 -12.39 -17.62
CA ILE A 20 1.67 -13.14 -18.01
C ILE A 20 1.71 -14.55 -17.44
N GLN A 21 2.83 -15.26 -17.56
CA GLN A 21 2.99 -16.62 -17.04
C GLN A 21 2.77 -16.69 -15.52
N GLY A 22 3.34 -15.75 -14.76
CA GLY A 22 3.14 -15.69 -13.31
C GLY A 22 1.68 -15.46 -12.92
N VAL A 23 0.98 -14.57 -13.62
CA VAL A 23 -0.46 -14.36 -13.38
C VAL A 23 -1.29 -15.61 -13.71
N LEU A 24 -0.95 -16.32 -14.79
CA LEU A 24 -1.63 -17.57 -15.16
C LEU A 24 -1.34 -18.70 -14.15
N ASN A 25 -0.13 -18.78 -13.60
CA ASN A 25 0.19 -19.69 -12.51
C ASN A 25 -0.65 -19.40 -11.27
N PHE A 26 -0.78 -18.12 -10.88
CA PHE A 26 -1.63 -17.69 -9.77
C PHE A 26 -3.11 -18.03 -10.02
N LYS A 27 -3.62 -17.77 -11.23
CA LYS A 27 -4.97 -18.18 -11.64
C LYS A 27 -5.17 -19.69 -11.48
N ALA A 28 -4.23 -20.51 -11.97
CA ALA A 28 -4.32 -21.96 -11.84
C ALA A 28 -4.38 -22.39 -10.37
N LYS A 29 -3.63 -21.74 -9.47
CA LYS A 29 -3.72 -21.98 -8.02
C LYS A 29 -5.08 -21.59 -7.44
N LEU A 30 -5.71 -20.51 -7.91
CA LEU A 30 -7.08 -20.15 -7.51
C LEU A 30 -8.10 -21.20 -7.95
N GLU A 31 -8.02 -21.65 -9.21
CA GLU A 31 -8.97 -22.58 -9.82
C GLU A 31 -8.90 -23.97 -9.19
N THR A 32 -7.68 -24.42 -8.88
CA THR A 32 -7.44 -25.70 -8.21
C THR A 32 -7.59 -25.63 -6.69
N LYS A 33 -7.87 -24.44 -6.13
CA LYS A 33 -7.82 -24.17 -4.68
C LYS A 33 -6.48 -24.57 -4.04
N GLY A 34 -5.40 -24.43 -4.81
CA GLY A 34 -4.03 -24.74 -4.42
C GLY A 34 -3.31 -23.61 -3.66
N LEU A 35 -3.94 -22.45 -3.46
CA LEU A 35 -3.36 -21.39 -2.63
C LEU A 35 -3.23 -21.85 -1.17
N LYS A 36 -2.04 -21.61 -0.60
CA LYS A 36 -1.82 -21.80 0.83
C LYS A 36 -2.78 -20.90 1.60
N THR A 37 -3.48 -21.47 2.57
CA THR A 37 -4.37 -20.69 3.44
C THR A 37 -3.52 -19.78 4.32
N ASP A 38 -3.90 -18.51 4.39
CA ASP A 38 -3.28 -17.55 5.30
C ASP A 38 -3.76 -17.79 6.73
N TYR A 39 -2.89 -17.51 7.69
CA TYR A 39 -3.15 -17.70 9.12
C TYR A 39 -2.83 -16.42 9.89
N ILE A 40 -3.52 -16.21 11.01
CA ILE A 40 -3.20 -15.12 11.94
C ILE A 40 -1.87 -15.45 12.63
N SER A 41 -1.02 -14.43 12.80
CA SER A 41 0.31 -14.54 13.40
C SER A 41 0.32 -14.99 14.87
N ASP A 42 -0.80 -14.89 15.60
CA ASP A 42 -0.87 -15.07 17.05
C ASP A 42 -1.55 -16.37 17.54
N GLY A 43 -2.09 -17.21 16.63
CA GLY A 43 -2.93 -18.32 17.08
C GLY A 43 -3.33 -19.35 16.03
N GLY A 44 -2.73 -19.35 14.84
CA GLY A 44 -2.90 -20.43 13.85
C GLY A 44 -4.34 -20.62 13.34
N SER A 45 -5.23 -19.65 13.53
CA SER A 45 -6.58 -19.67 12.95
C SER A 45 -6.52 -19.23 11.49
N PRO A 46 -7.23 -19.92 10.57
CA PRO A 46 -7.26 -19.54 9.16
C PRO A 46 -7.99 -18.21 8.99
N VAL A 47 -7.54 -17.38 8.05
CA VAL A 47 -8.23 -16.14 7.68
C VAL A 47 -9.01 -16.29 6.38
N CYS A 48 -9.95 -15.39 6.14
CA CYS A 48 -10.80 -15.38 4.97
C CYS A 48 -9.98 -15.16 3.70
N MET A 49 -10.12 -16.09 2.74
CA MET A 49 -9.44 -16.03 1.44
C MET A 49 -10.32 -15.42 0.34
N SER A 50 -11.51 -14.88 0.65
CA SER A 50 -12.48 -14.41 -0.36
C SER A 50 -11.92 -13.31 -1.27
N GLN A 51 -11.07 -12.45 -0.72
CA GLN A 51 -10.46 -11.35 -1.47
C GLN A 51 -9.54 -11.83 -2.60
N TYR A 52 -8.87 -12.99 -2.45
CA TYR A 52 -8.02 -13.56 -3.50
C TYR A 52 -8.79 -13.86 -4.78
N TYR A 53 -10.04 -14.30 -4.64
CA TYR A 53 -10.94 -14.57 -5.76
C TYR A 53 -11.55 -13.28 -6.36
N ALA A 54 -11.24 -12.12 -5.78
CA ALA A 54 -11.63 -10.80 -6.29
C ALA A 54 -10.46 -10.03 -6.92
N VAL A 55 -9.24 -10.60 -6.95
CA VAL A 55 -8.06 -9.92 -7.53
C VAL A 55 -8.11 -9.93 -9.07
N LEU A 56 -8.49 -11.04 -9.67
CA LEU A 56 -8.48 -11.21 -11.13
C LEU A 56 -9.89 -11.10 -11.73
N ALA A 57 -9.96 -10.67 -12.99
CA ALA A 57 -11.19 -10.55 -13.78
C ALA A 57 -12.29 -9.67 -13.15
N ASN A 58 -11.90 -8.60 -12.44
CA ASN A 58 -12.80 -7.57 -11.95
C ASN A 58 -12.48 -6.22 -12.59
N CYS A 59 -13.50 -5.39 -12.72
CA CYS A 59 -13.39 -4.04 -13.25
C CYS A 59 -14.44 -3.15 -12.59
N ARG A 60 -14.04 -1.98 -12.13
CA ARG A 60 -14.93 -0.91 -11.70
C ARG A 60 -15.59 -0.29 -12.93
N ILE A 61 -16.88 0.00 -12.83
CA ILE A 61 -17.65 0.66 -13.88
C ILE A 61 -18.18 1.96 -13.30
N PRO A 62 -17.72 3.11 -13.83
CA PRO A 62 -18.27 4.41 -13.49
C PRO A 62 -19.78 4.44 -13.70
N TRP A 63 -20.53 4.85 -12.68
CA TRP A 63 -21.99 4.85 -12.77
C TRP A 63 -22.61 5.93 -11.87
N LEU A 64 -23.73 6.51 -12.31
CA LEU A 64 -24.47 7.49 -11.52
C LEU A 64 -25.62 6.82 -10.76
N PRO A 65 -25.81 7.07 -9.44
CA PRO A 65 -25.03 7.98 -8.58
C PRO A 65 -23.79 7.34 -7.92
N HIS A 66 -23.61 6.03 -8.05
CA HIS A 66 -22.48 5.30 -7.48
C HIS A 66 -21.96 4.30 -8.50
N ASP A 67 -20.64 4.19 -8.56
CA ASP A 67 -19.93 3.20 -9.37
C ASP A 67 -20.28 1.77 -8.95
N ARG A 68 -20.00 0.82 -9.82
CA ARG A 68 -20.27 -0.60 -9.59
C ARG A 68 -19.02 -1.41 -9.84
N LEU A 69 -18.79 -2.43 -9.03
CA LEU A 69 -17.81 -3.46 -9.36
C LEU A 69 -18.49 -4.51 -10.24
N VAL A 70 -18.05 -4.65 -11.48
CA VAL A 70 -18.42 -5.78 -12.32
C VAL A 70 -17.45 -6.90 -12.02
N THR A 71 -18.00 -7.95 -11.43
CA THR A 71 -17.29 -9.19 -11.21
C THR A 71 -17.66 -10.15 -12.33
N CYS A 72 -16.66 -10.65 -13.07
CA CYS A 72 -16.89 -11.72 -14.05
C CYS A 72 -17.30 -13.05 -13.36
N HIS A 73 -17.27 -13.06 -12.03
CA HIS A 73 -17.65 -14.15 -11.14
C HIS A 73 -18.95 -13.77 -10.41
N GLY A 74 -19.97 -14.63 -10.44
CA GLY A 74 -21.24 -14.45 -9.72
C GLY A 74 -21.11 -14.60 -8.20
N GLY A 75 -20.23 -13.80 -7.58
CA GLY A 75 -19.81 -13.95 -6.20
C GLY A 75 -18.52 -14.78 -6.05
N PRO A 76 -18.03 -14.95 -4.80
CA PRO A 76 -16.69 -15.45 -4.47
C PRO A 76 -16.46 -16.96 -4.73
N ARG A 77 -17.10 -17.58 -5.73
CA ARG A 77 -17.10 -19.05 -5.87
C ARG A 77 -17.00 -19.68 -7.26
N THR A 78 -16.79 -18.95 -8.36
CA THR A 78 -16.64 -19.62 -9.67
C THR A 78 -15.81 -18.81 -10.66
N THR A 79 -14.58 -19.26 -10.93
CA THR A 79 -13.81 -18.91 -12.13
C THR A 79 -14.49 -19.55 -13.34
N VAL A 80 -15.30 -18.78 -14.06
CA VAL A 80 -15.70 -19.14 -15.43
C VAL A 80 -14.56 -18.71 -16.36
N ASP A 81 -14.29 -19.49 -17.42
CA ASP A 81 -13.18 -19.36 -18.39
C ASP A 81 -12.93 -17.92 -18.87
N VAL A 82 -12.13 -17.16 -18.12
CA VAL A 82 -11.58 -15.88 -18.55
C VAL A 82 -10.10 -16.09 -18.84
N ASP A 83 -9.80 -16.32 -20.11
CA ASP A 83 -8.43 -16.59 -20.60
C ASP A 83 -7.87 -15.43 -21.44
N ARG A 84 -8.50 -14.25 -21.40
CA ARG A 84 -8.11 -13.09 -22.22
C ARG A 84 -7.35 -12.07 -21.40
N VAL A 85 -6.18 -11.65 -21.87
CA VAL A 85 -5.40 -10.52 -21.32
C VAL A 85 -5.56 -9.32 -22.24
N SER A 86 -5.79 -8.13 -21.67
CA SER A 86 -5.79 -6.89 -22.45
C SER A 86 -4.42 -6.24 -22.39
N VAL A 87 -3.83 -5.97 -23.55
CA VAL A 87 -2.52 -5.30 -23.65
C VAL A 87 -2.74 -3.85 -24.10
N LEU A 88 -2.18 -2.93 -23.33
CA LEU A 88 -2.11 -1.50 -23.64
C LEU A 88 -0.67 -1.14 -24.03
N TYR A 89 -0.52 -0.57 -25.23
CA TYR A 89 0.76 -0.02 -25.70
C TYR A 89 0.50 1.28 -26.47
N ARG A 90 1.17 2.37 -26.07
CA ARG A 90 1.02 3.71 -26.66
C ARG A 90 -0.45 4.15 -26.78
N ASN A 91 -1.20 3.98 -25.69
CA ASN A 91 -2.61 4.38 -25.56
C ASN A 91 -3.56 3.62 -26.53
N ARG A 92 -3.14 2.45 -27.03
CA ARG A 92 -3.96 1.60 -27.89
C ARG A 92 -4.27 0.29 -27.19
N VAL A 93 -5.53 -0.13 -27.29
CA VAL A 93 -6.01 -1.45 -26.87
C VAL A 93 -6.09 -2.33 -28.11
N SER A 94 -5.48 -3.51 -28.07
CA SER A 94 -5.57 -4.49 -29.15
C SER A 94 -6.72 -5.47 -28.89
N SER A 95 -7.69 -5.57 -29.82
CA SER A 95 -8.78 -6.56 -29.78
C SER A 95 -9.09 -7.10 -31.19
N SER A 96 -9.60 -8.33 -31.29
CA SER A 96 -10.00 -8.98 -32.55
C SER A 96 -11.52 -9.09 -32.67
N ASN A 97 -12.19 -8.12 -33.33
CA ASN A 97 -13.41 -8.27 -34.16
C ASN A 97 -14.24 -6.96 -34.30
N SER A 98 -14.97 -6.85 -35.41
CA SER A 98 -15.71 -5.65 -35.86
C SER A 98 -17.25 -5.76 -35.78
N SER A 99 -17.85 -4.90 -34.96
CA SER A 99 -19.09 -4.10 -35.14
C SER A 99 -19.47 -3.50 -33.79
N ASN A 100 -19.64 -2.17 -33.74
CA ASN A 100 -19.53 -1.34 -32.52
C ASN A 100 -18.18 -1.52 -31.80
N VAL A 101 -17.10 -1.13 -32.49
CA VAL A 101 -15.70 -1.28 -32.07
C VAL A 101 -15.45 -0.77 -30.65
N ASN A 102 -16.05 0.35 -30.27
CA ASN A 102 -15.87 0.91 -28.94
C ASN A 102 -16.50 0.01 -27.87
N ALA A 103 -17.79 -0.34 -27.99
CA ALA A 103 -18.45 -1.20 -27.01
C ALA A 103 -17.74 -2.56 -26.85
N ASN A 104 -17.24 -3.13 -27.96
CA ASN A 104 -16.46 -4.37 -27.91
C ASN A 104 -15.10 -4.19 -27.23
N ASN A 105 -14.41 -3.07 -27.46
CA ASN A 105 -13.14 -2.76 -26.80
C ASN A 105 -13.32 -2.56 -25.29
N PHE A 106 -14.31 -1.76 -24.87
CA PHE A 106 -14.67 -1.58 -23.47
C PHE A 106 -14.98 -2.94 -22.82
N SER A 107 -15.90 -3.70 -23.41
CA SER A 107 -16.28 -5.01 -22.89
C SER A 107 -15.11 -6.00 -22.85
N SER A 108 -14.18 -5.93 -23.81
CA SER A 108 -12.98 -6.76 -23.83
C SER A 108 -12.03 -6.42 -22.68
N VAL A 109 -11.86 -5.14 -22.34
CA VAL A 109 -11.01 -4.72 -21.22
C VAL A 109 -11.68 -5.02 -19.88
N GLU A 110 -12.98 -4.74 -19.76
CA GLU A 110 -13.77 -5.05 -18.57
C GLU A 110 -13.71 -6.53 -18.21
N ARG A 111 -13.84 -7.42 -19.20
CA ARG A 111 -13.86 -8.87 -19.03
C ARG A 111 -12.50 -9.55 -19.09
N SER A 112 -11.41 -8.82 -19.33
CA SER A 112 -10.07 -9.43 -19.33
C SER A 112 -9.68 -9.94 -17.94
N LEU A 113 -8.69 -10.84 -17.85
CA LEU A 113 -8.17 -11.32 -16.57
C LEU A 113 -7.47 -10.21 -15.81
N PHE A 114 -6.62 -9.46 -16.52
CA PHE A 114 -5.90 -8.28 -16.06
C PHE A 114 -5.49 -7.44 -17.28
N VAL A 115 -4.93 -6.26 -17.02
CA VAL A 115 -4.35 -5.40 -18.05
C VAL A 115 -2.82 -5.42 -17.95
N LEU A 116 -2.15 -5.55 -19.09
CA LEU A 116 -0.70 -5.42 -19.20
C LEU A 116 -0.36 -4.11 -19.94
N CYS A 117 0.36 -3.22 -19.26
CA CYS A 117 0.80 -1.93 -19.79
C CYS A 117 2.27 -2.01 -20.18
N LEU A 118 2.55 -1.86 -21.47
CA LEU A 118 3.91 -1.78 -22.00
C LEU A 118 4.30 -0.30 -22.08
N ASP A 119 5.10 0.15 -21.13
CA ASP A 119 5.48 1.56 -21.00
C ASP A 119 6.78 1.88 -21.75
N ASP A 120 6.80 3.01 -22.44
CA ASP A 120 8.06 3.61 -22.86
C ASP A 120 8.80 4.11 -21.59
N SER A 121 10.14 4.17 -21.64
CA SER A 121 10.97 4.51 -20.48
C SER A 121 10.45 5.77 -19.79
N ALA A 122 10.39 5.76 -18.46
CA ALA A 122 9.81 6.85 -17.69
C ALA A 122 10.76 8.07 -17.64
N ASN A 123 11.16 8.62 -18.80
CA ASN A 123 12.08 9.74 -19.02
C ASN A 123 12.94 10.08 -17.80
N LEU A 124 13.73 9.08 -17.35
CA LEU A 124 14.65 9.27 -16.24
C LEU A 124 15.62 10.38 -16.66
N PRO A 125 15.92 11.36 -15.79
CA PRO A 125 17.05 12.24 -16.03
C PRO A 125 18.29 11.37 -16.36
N PRO A 126 19.19 11.80 -17.26
CA PRO A 126 20.41 11.06 -17.55
C PRO A 126 21.15 10.67 -16.28
N ALA A 127 21.69 9.44 -16.23
CA ALA A 127 22.34 8.86 -15.06
C ALA A 127 23.47 9.73 -14.46
N GLU A 128 24.01 10.65 -15.26
CA GLU A 128 25.09 11.58 -14.92
C GLU A 128 24.64 12.77 -14.07
N GLN A 129 23.33 12.99 -13.89
CA GLN A 129 22.78 14.08 -13.06
C GLN A 129 22.44 13.65 -11.62
N PHE A 130 22.68 12.39 -11.25
CA PHE A 130 22.47 11.88 -9.89
C PHE A 130 23.69 12.11 -8.96
N THR A 131 24.53 13.12 -9.25
CA THR A 131 25.65 13.48 -8.39
C THR A 131 25.29 14.57 -7.38
N THR A 132 25.98 14.44 -6.26
CA THR A 132 25.93 15.19 -5.00
C THR A 132 26.03 16.70 -5.17
N ASP A 133 25.27 17.44 -4.35
CA ASP A 133 25.44 18.87 -4.03
C ASP A 133 24.65 19.93 -4.83
N SER A 134 23.32 19.82 -4.85
CA SER A 134 22.45 21.01 -4.90
C SER A 134 21.19 20.81 -4.04
N GLN A 135 20.69 21.88 -3.44
CA GLN A 135 19.67 21.88 -2.36
C GLN A 135 18.28 21.36 -2.74
N ASP A 136 18.05 20.94 -3.99
CA ASP A 136 16.91 20.11 -4.41
C ASP A 136 17.45 18.95 -5.26
N SER A 137 17.83 17.84 -4.61
CA SER A 137 18.30 16.67 -5.34
C SER A 137 17.17 16.11 -6.22
N LEU A 138 17.45 15.87 -7.50
CA LEU A 138 16.55 15.19 -8.43
C LEU A 138 15.97 13.90 -7.81
N PRO A 139 14.70 13.56 -8.11
CA PRO A 139 14.06 12.38 -7.54
C PRO A 139 14.83 11.11 -7.91
N THR A 140 14.96 10.18 -6.95
CA THR A 140 15.64 8.90 -7.19
C THR A 140 14.91 8.09 -8.27
N ARG A 141 15.61 7.13 -8.90
CA ARG A 141 14.98 6.19 -9.84
C ARG A 141 13.74 5.56 -9.22
N ASP A 142 13.82 5.08 -7.99
CA ASP A 142 12.71 4.42 -7.30
C ASP A 142 11.52 5.37 -7.11
N THR A 143 11.78 6.65 -6.82
CA THR A 143 10.73 7.68 -6.75
C THR A 143 10.07 7.88 -8.11
N VAL A 144 10.84 8.01 -9.18
CA VAL A 144 10.29 8.17 -10.55
C VAL A 144 9.51 6.95 -10.98
N SER A 145 10.03 5.75 -10.72
CA SER A 145 9.36 4.48 -11.00
C SER A 145 8.07 4.36 -10.19
N ALA A 146 8.08 4.65 -8.88
CA ALA A 146 6.89 4.63 -8.03
C ALA A 146 5.80 5.60 -8.53
N LEU A 147 6.17 6.81 -8.96
CA LEU A 147 5.23 7.76 -9.57
C LEU A 147 4.67 7.25 -10.91
N ASN A 148 5.51 6.65 -11.75
CA ASN A 148 5.05 6.05 -13.01
C ASN A 148 4.09 4.86 -12.77
N MET A 149 4.32 4.07 -11.72
CA MET A 149 3.40 2.98 -11.32
C MET A 149 2.09 3.54 -10.72
N LEU A 150 2.16 4.63 -9.97
CA LEU A 150 0.99 5.22 -9.31
C LEU A 150 0.03 5.89 -10.32
N HIS A 151 0.55 6.73 -11.21
CA HIS A 151 -0.28 7.54 -12.11
C HIS A 151 0.25 7.66 -13.54
N GLY A 152 1.35 6.98 -13.87
CA GLY A 152 2.06 7.17 -15.15
C GLY A 152 2.85 8.49 -15.17
N ASN A 153 3.08 9.01 -16.37
CA ASN A 153 3.71 10.30 -16.61
C ASN A 153 3.08 10.95 -17.85
N LEU A 154 3.62 12.08 -18.31
CA LEU A 154 3.14 12.79 -19.51
C LEU A 154 2.94 11.88 -20.75
N HIS A 155 3.70 10.79 -20.87
CA HIS A 155 3.64 9.83 -21.98
C HIS A 155 2.83 8.58 -21.61
N ASN A 156 2.95 8.08 -20.38
CA ASN A 156 2.43 6.78 -19.96
C ASN A 156 1.07 6.83 -19.26
N SER A 157 0.58 8.00 -18.82
CA SER A 157 -0.71 8.09 -18.11
C SER A 157 -1.91 7.66 -18.95
N GLY A 158 -1.85 7.83 -20.28
CA GLY A 158 -2.88 7.31 -21.20
C GLY A 158 -2.76 5.80 -21.46
N ASN A 159 -1.67 5.17 -21.03
CA ASN A 159 -1.37 3.75 -21.20
C ASN A 159 -1.82 2.97 -19.97
N ARG A 160 -3.01 3.31 -19.45
CA ARG A 160 -3.62 2.78 -18.23
C ARG A 160 -5.12 2.63 -18.41
N TRP A 161 -5.70 1.74 -17.64
CA TRP A 161 -7.14 1.58 -17.42
C TRP A 161 -7.40 1.46 -15.92
N PHE A 162 -7.46 2.59 -15.20
CA PHE A 162 -7.52 2.62 -13.72
C PHE A 162 -8.77 1.97 -13.11
N ASP A 163 -9.82 1.76 -13.91
CA ASP A 163 -10.98 0.98 -13.52
C ASP A 163 -10.69 -0.52 -13.41
N LYS A 164 -9.61 -1.01 -14.03
CA LYS A 164 -9.25 -2.43 -13.99
C LYS A 164 -8.62 -2.76 -12.64
N THR A 165 -9.09 -3.84 -12.02
CA THR A 165 -8.59 -4.26 -10.71
C THR A 165 -7.10 -4.53 -10.67
N VAL A 166 -6.53 -5.15 -11.70
CA VAL A 166 -5.08 -5.40 -11.78
C VAL A 166 -4.54 -4.93 -13.11
N GLN A 167 -3.50 -4.10 -13.03
CA GLN A 167 -2.70 -3.65 -14.16
C GLN A 167 -1.23 -3.87 -13.85
N PHE A 168 -0.57 -4.76 -14.60
CA PHE A 168 0.89 -4.88 -14.55
C PHE A 168 1.51 -3.90 -15.53
N VAL A 169 2.54 -3.19 -15.09
CA VAL A 169 3.28 -2.22 -15.90
C VAL A 169 4.71 -2.74 -16.09
N VAL A 170 5.14 -2.88 -17.34
CA VAL A 170 6.50 -3.28 -17.71
C VAL A 170 7.11 -2.15 -18.52
N SER A 171 8.01 -1.39 -17.91
CA SER A 171 8.64 -0.21 -18.51
C SER A 171 9.93 -0.60 -19.23
N ARG A 172 10.22 0.01 -20.39
CA ARG A 172 11.46 -0.23 -21.16
C ARG A 172 12.75 0.00 -20.36
N ASP A 173 12.70 0.80 -19.30
CA ASP A 173 13.82 1.07 -18.39
C ASP A 173 14.04 -0.01 -17.33
N GLY A 174 13.35 -1.15 -17.44
CA GLY A 174 13.49 -2.31 -16.54
C GLY A 174 12.56 -2.26 -15.32
N SER A 175 11.84 -1.15 -15.07
CA SER A 175 10.90 -1.10 -13.96
C SER A 175 9.66 -1.94 -14.24
N VAL A 176 9.34 -2.85 -13.32
CA VAL A 176 8.11 -3.65 -13.33
C VAL A 176 7.33 -3.38 -12.05
N GLY A 177 6.02 -3.22 -12.16
CA GLY A 177 5.17 -2.96 -11.02
C GLY A 177 3.71 -3.27 -11.29
N LEU A 178 2.89 -3.08 -10.26
CA LEU A 178 1.46 -3.35 -10.29
C LEU A 178 0.70 -2.11 -9.79
N ASN A 179 -0.28 -1.67 -10.58
CA ASN A 179 -1.29 -0.70 -10.19
C ASN A 179 -2.60 -1.46 -10.00
N PHE A 180 -3.29 -1.25 -8.88
CA PHE A 180 -4.53 -1.95 -8.59
C PHE A 180 -5.64 -1.02 -8.13
N GLU A 181 -6.87 -1.36 -8.51
CA GLU A 181 -8.09 -0.73 -8.03
C GLU A 181 -8.49 -1.39 -6.70
N HIS A 182 -8.76 -0.57 -5.68
CA HIS A 182 -8.76 -1.01 -4.28
C HIS A 182 -10.13 -1.48 -3.76
N THR A 183 -11.20 -1.27 -4.53
CA THR A 183 -12.58 -1.66 -4.16
C THR A 183 -12.72 -3.17 -3.88
N PRO A 184 -12.27 -4.10 -4.73
CA PRO A 184 -12.49 -5.55 -4.53
C PRO A 184 -11.69 -6.16 -3.38
N SER A 185 -10.46 -5.68 -3.14
CA SER A 185 -9.50 -6.32 -2.23
C SER A 185 -8.54 -5.32 -1.60
N ASP A 186 -7.97 -5.72 -0.45
CA ASP A 186 -6.87 -5.05 0.23
C ASP A 186 -5.52 -5.47 -0.37
N ALA A 187 -4.42 -4.83 0.05
CA ALA A 187 -3.10 -5.06 -0.53
C ALA A 187 -2.60 -6.52 -0.44
N GLY A 188 -2.92 -7.25 0.64
CA GLY A 188 -2.40 -8.60 0.90
C GLY A 188 -2.55 -9.59 -0.28
N PRO A 189 -3.78 -9.83 -0.79
CA PRO A 189 -4.00 -10.64 -1.98
C PRO A 189 -3.22 -10.18 -3.23
N HIS A 190 -3.01 -8.87 -3.41
CA HIS A 190 -2.21 -8.34 -4.52
C HIS A 190 -0.71 -8.59 -4.32
N LEU A 191 -0.20 -8.50 -3.09
CA LEU A 191 1.19 -8.82 -2.76
C LEU A 191 1.50 -10.29 -3.08
N ALA A 192 0.62 -11.22 -2.69
CA ALA A 192 0.77 -12.64 -3.02
C ALA A 192 0.77 -12.91 -4.54
N LEU A 193 -0.01 -12.13 -5.31
CA LEU A 193 0.04 -12.19 -6.78
C LEU A 193 1.37 -11.65 -7.32
N VAL A 194 1.89 -10.56 -6.76
CA VAL A 194 3.18 -9.98 -7.15
C VAL A 194 4.34 -10.94 -6.84
N GLU A 195 4.33 -11.60 -5.70
CA GLU A 195 5.32 -12.63 -5.33
C GLU A 195 5.35 -13.79 -6.34
N GLU A 196 4.18 -14.31 -6.74
CA GLU A 196 4.09 -15.35 -7.78
C GLU A 196 4.67 -14.88 -9.12
N VAL A 197 4.37 -13.64 -9.51
CA VAL A 197 4.89 -13.04 -10.73
C VAL A 197 6.41 -12.85 -10.66
N TYR A 198 6.91 -12.42 -9.51
CA TYR A 198 8.34 -12.23 -9.27
C TYR A 198 9.10 -13.57 -9.38
N GLU A 199 8.56 -14.65 -8.83
CA GLU A 199 9.14 -16.00 -8.98
C GLU A 199 9.17 -16.46 -10.44
N ALA A 200 8.08 -16.27 -11.19
CA ALA A 200 8.02 -16.63 -12.62
C ALA A 200 9.01 -15.82 -13.47
N MET A 201 9.17 -14.53 -13.14
CA MET A 201 10.18 -13.66 -13.75
C MET A 201 11.60 -14.17 -13.50
N ALA A 202 11.93 -14.53 -12.26
CA ALA A 202 13.25 -15.06 -11.90
C ALA A 202 13.59 -16.38 -12.61
N GLN A 203 12.60 -17.27 -12.79
CA GLN A 203 12.79 -18.54 -13.50
C GLN A 203 13.04 -18.34 -15.00
N THR A 204 12.40 -17.36 -15.63
CA THR A 204 12.52 -17.09 -17.07
C THR A 204 13.92 -16.53 -17.41
N SER A 205 14.50 -15.72 -16.53
CA SER A 205 15.85 -15.17 -16.67
C SER A 205 16.97 -16.23 -16.58
N GLY A 206 16.69 -17.42 -16.05
CA GLY A 206 17.68 -18.50 -15.90
C GLY A 206 17.91 -19.37 -17.14
N SER A 207 17.09 -19.22 -18.19
CA SER A 207 17.04 -20.16 -19.33
C SER A 207 17.84 -19.79 -20.59
N GLU A 208 18.36 -18.56 -20.73
CA GLU A 208 19.31 -18.20 -21.81
C GLU A 208 20.31 -17.13 -21.32
N GLY A 209 21.58 -17.52 -21.14
CA GLY A 209 22.72 -16.60 -21.00
C GLY A 209 22.83 -15.88 -19.65
N GLN A 210 23.86 -16.22 -18.87
CA GLN A 210 24.22 -15.54 -17.62
C GLN A 210 24.29 -14.01 -17.81
N LEU A 211 23.37 -13.28 -17.18
CA LEU A 211 23.61 -11.87 -16.86
C LEU A 211 24.78 -11.80 -15.86
N PRO A 212 25.65 -10.77 -15.94
CA PRO A 212 26.73 -10.62 -14.98
C PRO A 212 26.15 -10.58 -13.56
N PRO A 213 26.85 -11.13 -12.56
CA PRO A 213 26.43 -10.97 -11.17
C PRO A 213 26.44 -9.47 -10.86
N CYS A 214 25.26 -8.87 -10.73
CA CYS A 214 25.14 -7.54 -10.16
C CYS A 214 25.68 -7.64 -8.74
N ALA A 215 26.86 -7.08 -8.49
CA ALA A 215 27.37 -6.97 -7.13
C ALA A 215 26.33 -6.20 -6.32
N LEU A 216 25.69 -6.90 -5.37
CA LEU A 216 24.87 -6.28 -4.35
C LEU A 216 25.71 -5.15 -3.73
N PRO A 217 25.15 -3.94 -3.56
CA PRO A 217 25.81 -2.90 -2.77
C PRO A 217 26.24 -3.52 -1.45
N SER A 218 27.44 -3.18 -0.96
CA SER A 218 27.92 -3.68 0.32
C SER A 218 26.89 -3.38 1.41
N GLU A 219 26.13 -4.39 1.76
CA GLU A 219 25.05 -4.33 2.73
C GLU A 219 25.68 -3.88 4.05
N ARG A 220 25.23 -2.74 4.57
CA ARG A 220 25.55 -2.39 5.95
C ARG A 220 24.68 -3.29 6.82
N VAL A 221 25.24 -4.44 7.16
CA VAL A 221 24.62 -5.40 8.08
C VAL A 221 24.50 -4.70 9.43
N TRP A 222 23.28 -4.36 9.80
CA TRP A 222 22.94 -4.06 11.18
C TRP A 222 22.62 -5.40 11.83
N ASP A 223 23.38 -5.79 12.87
CA ASP A 223 23.05 -6.96 13.69
C ASP A 223 21.85 -6.62 14.58
N ILE A 224 20.68 -6.54 13.95
CA ILE A 224 19.39 -6.35 14.61
C ILE A 224 19.00 -7.75 15.07
N SER A 225 19.25 -8.07 16.34
CA SER A 225 18.78 -9.33 16.92
C SER A 225 17.27 -9.48 16.65
N THR A 226 16.79 -10.72 16.48
CA THR A 226 15.38 -11.01 16.16
C THR A 226 14.40 -10.30 17.11
N HIS A 227 14.80 -10.10 18.36
CA HIS A 227 14.04 -9.32 19.36
C HIS A 227 13.86 -7.84 18.97
N ILE A 228 14.91 -7.17 18.49
CA ILE A 228 14.87 -5.76 18.12
C ILE A 228 14.04 -5.58 16.83
N ASN A 229 14.11 -6.53 15.89
CA ASN A 229 13.28 -6.46 14.68
C ASN A 229 11.78 -6.57 15.03
N ASP A 230 11.43 -7.50 15.92
CA ASP A 230 10.06 -7.63 16.45
C ASP A 230 9.58 -6.35 17.16
N GLU A 231 10.43 -5.71 17.96
CA GLU A 231 10.10 -4.43 18.59
C GLU A 231 9.90 -3.30 17.58
N ILE A 232 10.74 -3.22 16.53
CA ILE A 232 10.60 -2.23 15.45
C ILE A 232 9.32 -2.46 14.66
N HIS A 233 8.99 -3.72 14.32
CA HIS A 233 7.74 -4.09 13.67
C HIS A 233 6.52 -3.64 14.50
N ARG A 234 6.62 -3.73 15.83
CA ARG A 234 5.56 -3.35 16.76
C ARG A 234 5.51 -1.85 17.07
N ALA A 235 6.53 -1.09 16.67
CA ALA A 235 6.68 0.32 17.02
C ALA A 235 6.74 1.27 15.80
N GLY A 236 6.62 0.75 14.57
CA GLY A 236 6.76 1.56 13.34
C GLY A 236 5.85 2.79 13.31
N ASP A 237 4.58 2.61 13.67
CA ASP A 237 3.62 3.71 13.69
C ASP A 237 3.79 4.65 14.90
N VAL A 238 4.30 4.16 16.03
CA VAL A 238 4.74 5.00 17.17
C VAL A 238 5.93 5.88 16.74
N ALA A 239 6.87 5.32 15.97
CA ALA A 239 7.98 6.07 15.41
C ALA A 239 7.50 7.14 14.42
N LEU A 240 6.46 6.85 13.64
CA LEU A 240 5.85 7.81 12.73
C LEU A 240 5.14 8.96 13.46
N GLN A 241 4.46 8.69 14.59
CA GLN A 241 3.92 9.76 15.43
C GLN A 241 5.04 10.67 15.97
N LEU A 242 6.17 10.10 16.40
CA LEU A 242 7.33 10.87 16.84
C LEU A 242 7.96 11.67 15.70
N ALA A 243 8.05 11.09 14.50
CA ALA A 243 8.55 11.77 13.32
C ALA A 243 7.69 12.98 12.96
N TYR A 244 6.37 12.80 12.97
CA TYR A 244 5.43 13.89 12.73
C TYR A 244 5.55 15.00 13.78
N ALA A 245 5.59 14.65 15.07
CA ALA A 245 5.71 15.62 16.16
C ALA A 245 7.01 16.45 16.08
N ARG A 246 8.11 15.85 15.59
CA ARG A 246 9.37 16.58 15.35
C ARG A 246 9.29 17.52 14.14
N LEU A 247 8.59 17.09 13.10
CA LEU A 247 8.41 17.86 11.88
C LEU A 247 7.42 19.02 12.05
N HIS A 248 6.45 18.85 12.94
CA HIS A 248 5.38 19.79 13.26
C HIS A 248 5.36 20.12 14.77
N PRO A 249 6.38 20.80 15.29
CA PRO A 249 6.57 21.00 16.74
C PRO A 249 5.48 21.85 17.40
N ASP A 250 4.75 22.65 16.62
CA ASP A 250 3.65 23.50 17.10
C ASP A 250 2.31 22.74 17.19
N SER A 251 2.29 21.45 16.85
CA SER A 251 1.09 20.62 16.81
C SER A 251 1.24 19.34 17.63
N LEU A 252 0.12 18.84 18.15
CA LEU A 252 0.07 17.50 18.73
C LEU A 252 0.15 16.43 17.63
N PRO A 253 0.55 15.19 17.96
CA PRO A 253 0.40 14.07 17.04
C PRO A 253 -1.03 13.98 16.48
N PRO A 254 -1.20 13.72 15.17
CA PRO A 254 -2.47 13.96 14.51
C PRO A 254 -3.36 12.70 14.51
N PRO A 255 -4.67 12.84 14.22
CA PRO A 255 -5.52 11.71 13.89
C PRO A 255 -4.87 10.87 12.78
N THR A 256 -4.63 9.60 13.09
CA THR A 256 -3.87 8.69 12.23
C THR A 256 -4.69 7.44 11.96
N TYR A 257 -4.78 7.07 10.69
CA TYR A 257 -5.35 5.81 10.23
C TYR A 257 -4.21 4.83 9.95
N GLU A 258 -4.26 3.65 10.54
CA GLU A 258 -3.51 2.48 10.10
C GLU A 258 -4.50 1.35 9.75
N SER A 259 -4.23 0.65 8.65
CA SER A 259 -5.07 -0.45 8.18
C SER A 259 -4.96 -1.68 9.09
N GLY A 260 -6.04 -2.03 9.79
CA GLY A 260 -6.13 -3.26 10.58
C GLY A 260 -6.96 -4.33 9.88
N SER A 261 -6.38 -5.50 9.61
CA SER A 261 -7.07 -6.59 8.89
C SER A 261 -8.17 -7.25 9.73
N LEU A 262 -9.38 -7.34 9.17
CA LEU A 262 -10.51 -8.08 9.74
C LEU A 262 -10.69 -9.47 9.11
N ARG A 263 -9.70 -9.97 8.33
CA ARG A 263 -9.83 -11.26 7.62
C ARG A 263 -10.04 -12.46 8.56
N ARG A 264 -9.88 -12.32 9.88
CA ARG A 264 -10.36 -13.32 10.86
C ARG A 264 -11.86 -13.63 10.71
N PHE A 265 -12.64 -12.67 10.24
CA PHE A 265 -14.07 -12.79 10.01
C PHE A 265 -14.39 -13.12 8.56
N HIS A 266 -15.53 -13.78 8.34
CA HIS A 266 -16.02 -14.08 6.99
C HIS A 266 -16.24 -12.77 6.21
N LEU A 267 -15.66 -12.66 5.01
CA LEU A 267 -15.66 -11.46 4.16
C LEU A 267 -15.02 -10.22 4.82
N GLY A 268 -14.22 -10.41 5.86
CA GLY A 268 -13.52 -9.34 6.53
C GLY A 268 -12.58 -8.57 5.58
N ARG A 269 -12.66 -7.24 5.66
CA ARG A 269 -11.77 -6.28 5.01
C ARG A 269 -10.86 -5.64 6.06
N THR A 270 -11.14 -4.40 6.43
CA THR A 270 -10.33 -3.63 7.37
C THR A 270 -11.18 -2.90 8.41
N ASP A 271 -10.62 -2.73 9.60
CA ASP A 271 -10.97 -1.67 10.53
C ASP A 271 -9.78 -0.70 10.68
N THR A 272 -9.90 0.28 11.57
CA THR A 272 -8.91 1.35 11.77
C THR A 272 -8.14 1.13 13.06
N ILE A 273 -6.83 0.95 12.94
CA ILE A 273 -5.90 1.13 14.05
C ILE A 273 -5.64 2.64 14.17
N ARG A 274 -5.84 3.21 15.37
CA ARG A 274 -5.65 4.64 15.64
C ARG A 274 -4.33 4.84 16.37
N SER A 275 -3.28 5.09 15.60
CA SER A 275 -1.89 5.12 16.11
C SER A 275 -1.59 6.34 17.00
N CYS A 276 -2.42 7.39 16.92
CA CYS A 276 -2.37 8.51 17.87
C CYS A 276 -3.22 8.19 19.11
N SER A 277 -2.54 7.84 20.21
CA SER A 277 -3.11 7.56 21.52
C SER A 277 -2.61 8.56 22.58
N GLN A 278 -3.18 8.53 23.78
CA GLN A 278 -2.70 9.37 24.90
C GLN A 278 -1.25 9.02 25.26
N GLU A 279 -0.91 7.74 25.22
CA GLU A 279 0.40 7.18 25.49
C GLU A 279 1.41 7.64 24.44
N THR A 280 1.03 7.64 23.16
CA THR A 280 1.88 8.14 22.09
C THR A 280 2.09 9.66 22.21
N VAL A 281 1.06 10.42 22.58
CA VAL A 281 1.20 11.87 22.84
C VAL A 281 2.15 12.11 24.02
N ALA A 282 1.98 11.39 25.14
CA ALA A 282 2.87 11.52 26.29
C ALA A 282 4.33 11.19 25.95
N PHE A 283 4.55 10.12 25.19
CA PHE A 283 5.88 9.74 24.72
C PHE A 283 6.51 10.81 23.82
N THR A 284 5.78 11.31 22.82
CA THR A 284 6.32 12.34 21.91
C THR A 284 6.66 13.65 22.63
N GLN A 285 5.83 14.05 23.60
CA GLN A 285 6.11 15.23 24.45
C GLN A 285 7.35 15.02 25.33
N ALA A 286 7.51 13.83 25.93
CA ALA A 286 8.70 13.49 26.72
C ALA A 286 9.99 13.48 25.88
N MET A 287 9.90 13.08 24.62
CA MET A 287 11.03 13.14 23.67
C MET A 287 11.41 14.57 23.30
N ALA A 288 10.45 15.51 23.29
CA ALA A 288 10.71 16.93 23.04
C ALA A 288 11.18 17.69 24.29
N ASN A 289 10.88 17.19 25.49
CA ASN A 289 11.23 17.85 26.75
C ASN A 289 12.69 17.61 27.15
N PRO A 290 13.57 18.63 27.20
CA PRO A 290 14.98 18.48 27.57
C PRO A 290 15.18 18.09 29.04
N ASN A 291 14.21 18.34 29.91
CA ASN A 291 14.27 18.02 31.34
C ASN A 291 13.79 16.59 31.66
N CYS A 292 13.23 15.88 30.68
CA CYS A 292 12.75 14.52 30.86
C CYS A 292 13.94 13.53 30.84
N SER A 293 14.01 12.66 31.83
CA SER A 293 15.12 11.71 31.95
C SER A 293 15.07 10.62 30.88
N THR A 294 16.21 10.03 30.53
CA THR A 294 16.27 8.87 29.63
C THR A 294 15.41 7.70 30.13
N HIS A 295 15.38 7.47 31.44
CA HIS A 295 14.57 6.42 32.05
C HIS A 295 13.07 6.66 31.84
N GLU A 296 12.61 7.88 32.10
CA GLU A 296 11.22 8.28 31.90
C GLU A 296 10.79 8.16 30.43
N ARG A 297 11.64 8.60 29.49
CA ARG A 297 11.41 8.42 28.05
C ARG A 297 11.29 6.95 27.65
N SER A 298 12.13 6.07 28.20
CA SER A 298 12.08 4.63 27.96
C SER A 298 10.79 4.00 28.50
N VAL A 299 10.34 4.39 29.69
CA VAL A 299 9.05 3.93 30.25
C VAL A 299 7.89 4.35 29.37
N LEU A 300 7.83 5.61 28.95
CA LEU A 300 6.76 6.13 28.08
C LEU A 300 6.78 5.49 26.69
N LEU A 301 7.97 5.21 26.14
CA LEU A 301 8.11 4.46 24.89
C LEU A 301 7.44 3.09 25.00
N ARG A 302 7.75 2.32 26.05
CA ARG A 302 7.14 1.00 26.26
C ARG A 302 5.63 1.08 26.39
N GLN A 303 5.11 2.04 27.16
CA GLN A 303 3.67 2.26 27.30
C GLN A 303 2.98 2.55 25.97
N ALA A 304 3.58 3.43 25.14
CA ALA A 304 3.05 3.75 23.81
C ALA A 304 3.04 2.53 22.88
N VAL A 305 4.12 1.74 22.89
CA VAL A 305 4.25 0.52 22.08
C VAL A 305 3.27 -0.57 22.56
N ASP A 306 3.16 -0.79 23.86
CA ASP A 306 2.24 -1.78 24.45
C ASP A 306 0.77 -1.43 24.17
N GLN A 307 0.41 -0.16 24.31
CA GLN A 307 -0.94 0.33 23.99
C GLN A 307 -1.26 0.16 22.51
N HIS A 308 -0.32 0.52 21.62
CA HIS A 308 -0.51 0.37 20.18
C HIS A 308 -0.69 -1.11 19.80
N GLN A 309 0.15 -2.01 20.32
CA GLN A 309 0.00 -3.45 20.10
C GLN A 309 -1.32 -4.01 20.63
N GLN A 310 -1.74 -3.57 21.82
CA GLN A 310 -3.02 -3.98 22.39
C GLN A 310 -4.18 -3.54 21.51
N TYR A 311 -4.18 -2.29 21.05
CA TYR A 311 -5.23 -1.79 20.16
C TYR A 311 -5.22 -2.51 18.80
N THR A 312 -4.06 -2.85 18.25
CA THR A 312 -3.94 -3.66 17.02
C THR A 312 -4.54 -5.06 17.19
N ARG A 313 -4.36 -5.70 18.34
CA ARG A 313 -5.05 -6.97 18.68
C ARG A 313 -6.55 -6.77 18.76
N ASP A 314 -7.02 -5.73 19.45
CA ASP A 314 -8.44 -5.44 19.58
C ASP A 314 -9.11 -5.15 18.23
N VAL A 315 -8.42 -4.46 17.32
CA VAL A 315 -8.86 -4.26 15.94
C VAL A 315 -8.99 -5.60 15.20
N THR A 316 -7.97 -6.46 15.27
CA THR A 316 -7.96 -7.78 14.60
C THR A 316 -9.06 -8.70 15.16
N ASP A 317 -9.42 -8.52 16.43
CA ASP A 317 -10.54 -9.18 17.11
C ASP A 317 -11.91 -8.53 16.86
N GLY A 318 -11.99 -7.49 16.02
CA GLY A 318 -13.24 -6.81 15.68
C GLY A 318 -13.85 -5.98 16.83
N LYS A 319 -13.02 -5.52 17.76
CA LYS A 319 -13.42 -4.72 18.93
C LYS A 319 -13.18 -3.21 18.74
N ALA A 320 -12.61 -2.81 17.59
CA ALA A 320 -12.44 -1.41 17.25
C ALA A 320 -13.79 -0.72 16.94
N PHE A 321 -13.78 0.61 16.96
CA PHE A 321 -15.02 1.38 16.92
C PHE A 321 -15.28 2.08 15.57
N ASP A 322 -14.28 2.28 14.71
CA ASP A 322 -14.42 3.09 13.50
C ASP A 322 -15.47 2.53 12.54
N ARG A 323 -15.41 1.24 12.19
CA ARG A 323 -16.43 0.61 11.33
C ARG A 323 -17.79 0.49 12.03
N HIS A 324 -17.82 0.33 13.35
CA HIS A 324 -19.06 0.34 14.12
C HIS A 324 -19.75 1.71 14.04
N LEU A 325 -19.03 2.81 14.28
CA LEU A 325 -19.57 4.17 14.15
C LEU A 325 -20.00 4.48 12.72
N LEU A 326 -19.25 4.02 11.70
CA LEU A 326 -19.68 4.12 10.31
C LEU A 326 -21.01 3.41 10.08
N GLY A 327 -21.17 2.18 10.61
CA GLY A 327 -22.42 1.42 10.53
C GLY A 327 -23.59 2.19 11.15
N LEU A 328 -23.41 2.72 12.36
CA LEU A 328 -24.43 3.54 13.04
C LEU A 328 -24.76 4.81 12.25
N ARG A 329 -23.78 5.45 11.61
CA ARG A 329 -23.99 6.63 10.75
C ARG A 329 -24.84 6.30 9.53
N LEU A 330 -24.54 5.19 8.86
CA LEU A 330 -25.30 4.73 7.69
C LEU A 330 -26.73 4.34 8.07
N LEU A 331 -26.92 3.68 9.21
CA LEU A 331 -28.24 3.38 9.76
C LEU A 331 -29.01 4.67 10.07
N SER A 332 -28.38 5.62 10.76
CA SER A 332 -28.97 6.94 11.04
C SER A 332 -29.42 7.65 9.76
N ALA A 333 -28.61 7.66 8.71
CA ALA A 333 -28.98 8.25 7.42
C ALA A 333 -30.22 7.61 6.80
N SER A 334 -30.41 6.29 6.94
CA SER A 334 -31.59 5.58 6.44
C SER A 334 -32.88 5.87 7.25
N LEU A 335 -32.73 6.33 8.50
CA LEU A 335 -33.84 6.76 9.34
C LEU A 335 -34.45 8.09 8.90
N LYS A 336 -33.74 8.91 8.11
CA LYS A 336 -34.21 10.24 7.71
C LYS A 336 -35.58 10.21 7.04
N SER A 337 -35.88 9.17 6.25
CA SER A 337 -37.19 8.99 5.60
C SER A 337 -38.16 8.12 6.40
N THR A 338 -37.66 7.18 7.20
CA THR A 338 -38.49 6.15 7.85
C THR A 338 -38.85 6.47 9.30
N ASN A 339 -37.99 7.17 10.04
CA ASN A 339 -38.22 7.61 11.41
C ASN A 339 -37.47 8.93 11.71
N PRO A 340 -38.04 10.09 11.31
CA PRO A 340 -37.39 11.39 11.45
C PRO A 340 -37.08 11.78 12.90
N LEU A 341 -37.92 11.38 13.86
CA LEU A 341 -37.69 11.67 15.29
C LEU A 341 -36.41 11.00 15.79
N LEU A 342 -36.21 9.72 15.45
CA LEU A 342 -34.99 9.01 15.85
C LEU A 342 -33.75 9.55 15.12
N TYR A 343 -33.88 9.94 13.85
CA TYR A 343 -32.81 10.60 13.10
C TYR A 343 -32.34 11.90 13.78
N GLU A 344 -33.28 12.75 14.22
CA GLU A 344 -32.96 14.01 14.91
C GLU A 344 -32.21 13.80 16.23
N HIS A 345 -32.45 12.68 16.92
CA HIS A 345 -31.70 12.29 18.13
C HIS A 345 -30.34 11.65 17.83
N ALA A 346 -30.19 10.96 16.70
CA ALA A 346 -28.96 10.25 16.34
C ALA A 346 -27.95 11.12 15.58
N LYS A 347 -28.40 12.07 14.76
CA LYS A 347 -27.53 12.93 13.94
C LYS A 347 -26.48 13.74 14.73
N PRO A 348 -26.73 14.24 15.97
CA PRO A 348 -25.78 15.13 16.64
C PRO A 348 -24.40 14.49 16.85
N LEU A 349 -24.34 13.18 17.12
CA LEU A 349 -23.07 12.45 17.27
C LEU A 349 -22.19 12.55 16.00
N PHE A 350 -22.79 12.48 14.82
CA PHE A 350 -22.07 12.45 13.54
C PHE A 350 -21.86 13.84 12.94
N ASP A 351 -22.67 14.82 13.35
CA ASP A 351 -22.50 16.22 12.98
C ASP A 351 -21.46 16.94 13.85
N ASP A 352 -21.14 16.38 15.02
CA ASP A 352 -20.17 16.90 15.98
C ASP A 352 -18.80 17.16 15.32
N PRO A 353 -18.18 18.33 15.55
CA PRO A 353 -16.86 18.64 15.02
C PRO A 353 -15.79 17.61 15.41
N THR A 354 -15.88 17.01 16.59
CA THR A 354 -14.97 15.98 17.09
C THR A 354 -15.01 14.74 16.20
N TYR A 355 -16.21 14.30 15.78
CA TYR A 355 -16.34 13.17 14.85
C TYR A 355 -15.70 13.49 13.50
N LYS A 356 -15.86 14.73 13.00
CA LYS A 356 -15.23 15.17 11.75
C LYS A 356 -13.71 15.19 11.86
N THR A 357 -13.16 15.80 12.92
CA THR A 357 -11.72 15.82 13.18
C THR A 357 -11.16 14.42 13.38
N ALA A 358 -11.85 13.54 14.11
CA ALA A 358 -11.40 12.17 14.33
C ALA A 358 -11.33 11.33 13.04
N ASN A 359 -12.12 11.66 12.02
CA ASN A 359 -12.12 11.00 10.71
C ASN A 359 -11.34 11.80 9.64
N HIS A 360 -10.67 12.88 10.03
CA HIS A 360 -9.79 13.66 9.16
C HIS A 360 -8.34 13.22 9.37
N TYR A 361 -7.97 12.09 8.75
CA TYR A 361 -6.68 11.45 8.97
C TYR A 361 -5.54 12.20 8.27
N LEU A 362 -4.81 13.03 9.01
CA LEU A 362 -3.62 13.73 8.48
C LEU A 362 -2.45 12.77 8.22
N LEU A 363 -2.44 11.60 8.87
CA LEU A 363 -1.57 10.49 8.53
C LEU A 363 -2.44 9.28 8.16
N SER A 364 -2.30 8.81 6.92
CA SER A 364 -2.89 7.54 6.47
C SER A 364 -1.77 6.56 6.21
N THR A 365 -1.75 5.47 6.95
CA THR A 365 -0.63 4.53 7.00
C THR A 365 -1.07 3.11 6.66
N SER A 366 -0.13 2.32 6.14
CA SER A 366 -0.30 0.88 5.95
C SER A 366 1.04 0.17 6.04
N GLN A 367 1.09 -0.88 6.86
CA GLN A 367 2.18 -1.84 6.83
C GLN A 367 1.91 -2.90 5.76
N THR A 368 2.83 -3.09 4.82
CA THR A 368 2.86 -4.28 3.96
C THR A 368 3.86 -5.27 4.53
N ARG A 369 3.48 -6.55 4.57
CA ARG A 369 4.37 -7.65 4.97
C ARG A 369 4.58 -8.54 3.77
N SER A 370 5.76 -8.43 3.16
CA SER A 370 6.17 -9.18 1.98
C SER A 370 7.65 -9.48 2.12
N GLU A 371 8.05 -10.72 1.85
CA GLU A 371 9.47 -11.09 1.81
C GLU A 371 10.14 -10.58 0.54
N ALA A 372 9.37 -10.35 -0.53
CA ALA A 372 9.86 -9.72 -1.72
C ALA A 372 10.22 -8.24 -1.46
N ASP A 373 11.32 -7.82 -2.08
CA ASP A 373 11.81 -6.44 -2.09
C ASP A 373 10.89 -5.57 -2.97
N LEU A 374 9.72 -5.21 -2.42
CA LEU A 374 8.70 -4.41 -3.10
C LEU A 374 8.26 -3.25 -2.23
N ALA A 375 7.94 -2.15 -2.91
CA ALA A 375 7.43 -0.94 -2.30
C ALA A 375 5.98 -0.68 -2.76
N VAL A 376 5.09 -0.41 -1.80
CA VAL A 376 3.72 0.06 -2.07
C VAL A 376 3.64 1.55 -1.82
N ILE A 377 2.88 2.27 -2.66
CA ILE A 377 2.70 3.71 -2.56
C ILE A 377 1.23 4.08 -2.81
N PHE A 378 0.74 5.07 -2.07
CA PHE A 378 -0.58 5.66 -2.26
C PHE A 378 -0.54 7.14 -1.87
N GLY A 379 -1.49 7.93 -2.40
CA GLY A 379 -1.62 9.36 -2.08
C GLY A 379 -2.29 9.61 -0.72
N PRO A 380 -2.20 10.84 -0.18
CA PRO A 380 -2.91 11.20 1.05
C PRO A 380 -4.44 11.11 0.88
N VAL A 381 -5.14 10.82 1.98
CA VAL A 381 -6.62 10.75 2.01
C VAL A 381 -7.31 12.09 2.30
N VAL A 382 -6.53 13.10 2.71
CA VAL A 382 -6.97 14.49 2.91
C VAL A 382 -5.97 15.45 2.28
N PRO A 383 -6.39 16.65 1.81
CA PRO A 383 -5.51 17.58 1.09
C PRO A 383 -4.27 18.02 1.87
N ASN A 384 -4.39 18.13 3.20
CA ASN A 384 -3.33 18.56 4.12
C ASN A 384 -2.67 17.40 4.89
N GLY A 385 -2.76 16.17 4.38
CA GLY A 385 -2.21 14.99 5.03
C GLY A 385 -1.06 14.33 4.27
N TYR A 386 -0.60 13.21 4.83
CA TYR A 386 0.39 12.31 4.22
C TYR A 386 -0.19 10.92 3.99
N GLY A 387 0.24 10.28 2.91
CA GLY A 387 0.11 8.83 2.73
C GLY A 387 1.45 8.17 3.00
N VAL A 388 1.50 7.18 3.91
CA VAL A 388 2.75 6.51 4.30
C VAL A 388 2.59 5.00 4.24
N CYS A 389 3.47 4.33 3.51
CA CYS A 389 3.49 2.87 3.44
C CYS A 389 4.88 2.36 3.77
N TYR A 390 4.97 1.26 4.53
CA TYR A 390 6.25 0.67 4.87
C TYR A 390 6.22 -0.86 4.83
N ASN A 391 7.38 -1.42 4.48
CA ASN A 391 7.71 -2.84 4.60
C ASN A 391 8.99 -2.97 5.42
N ILE A 392 8.95 -3.77 6.48
CA ILE A 392 10.09 -3.94 7.38
C ILE A 392 10.68 -5.31 7.08
N HIS A 393 11.94 -5.32 6.64
CA HIS A 393 12.74 -6.52 6.40
C HIS A 393 13.74 -6.71 7.54
N PRO A 394 14.35 -7.90 7.70
CA PRO A 394 15.34 -8.14 8.73
C PRO A 394 16.51 -7.14 8.74
N ASN A 395 16.96 -6.69 7.56
CA ASN A 395 18.16 -5.87 7.41
C ASN A 395 17.89 -4.42 6.97
N PHE A 396 16.67 -4.11 6.51
CA PHE A 396 16.31 -2.78 5.99
C PHE A 396 14.82 -2.49 6.13
N ILE A 397 14.44 -1.22 6.01
CA ILE A 397 13.04 -0.78 6.00
C ILE A 397 12.79 -0.04 4.70
N GLN A 398 11.79 -0.49 3.94
CA GLN A 398 11.26 0.24 2.81
C GLN A 398 10.16 1.17 3.28
N LEU A 399 10.20 2.42 2.83
CA LEU A 399 9.26 3.45 3.24
C LEU A 399 8.94 4.34 2.05
N ASN A 400 7.66 4.55 1.80
CA ASN A 400 7.15 5.52 0.85
C ASN A 400 6.27 6.52 1.59
N ALA A 401 6.51 7.81 1.33
CA ALA A 401 5.69 8.90 1.85
C ALA A 401 5.23 9.81 0.70
N THR A 402 3.99 10.26 0.75
CA THR A 402 3.39 11.17 -0.22
C THR A 402 2.70 12.33 0.48
N SER A 403 2.63 13.48 -0.18
CA SER A 403 1.84 14.65 0.21
C SER A 403 1.37 15.38 -1.05
N PHE A 404 0.44 16.32 -0.91
CA PHE A 404 0.04 17.19 -2.02
C PHE A 404 0.87 18.48 -2.01
N ARG A 405 1.54 18.79 -3.13
CA ARG A 405 2.29 20.05 -3.32
C ARG A 405 1.46 21.31 -3.09
N SER A 406 0.13 21.21 -3.25
CA SER A 406 -0.80 22.33 -3.03
C SER A 406 -1.05 22.66 -1.56
N SER A 407 -0.64 21.79 -0.64
CA SER A 407 -0.82 21.99 0.79
C SER A 407 0.33 22.79 1.38
N SER A 408 0.00 23.92 1.99
CA SER A 408 0.96 24.71 2.79
C SER A 408 1.17 24.14 4.19
N GLU A 409 0.35 23.18 4.61
CA GLU A 409 0.39 22.58 5.96
C GLU A 409 1.31 21.36 6.02
N THR A 410 1.60 20.75 4.87
CA THR A 410 2.51 19.60 4.78
C THR A 410 3.91 20.08 4.41
N ARG A 411 4.92 19.61 5.14
CA ARG A 411 6.34 19.60 4.72
C ARG A 411 6.59 18.59 3.60
N GLU A 412 7.77 18.64 2.98
CA GLU A 412 8.14 17.68 1.95
C GLU A 412 8.16 16.26 2.51
N PRO A 413 7.62 15.24 1.79
CA PRO A 413 7.57 13.87 2.28
C PRO A 413 8.94 13.32 2.66
N ARG A 414 10.00 13.75 1.98
CA ARG A 414 11.38 13.40 2.30
C ARG A 414 11.77 13.81 3.73
N GLU A 415 11.37 14.99 4.19
CA GLU A 415 11.66 15.46 5.54
C GLU A 415 10.98 14.56 6.58
N LEU A 416 9.75 14.09 6.31
CA LEU A 416 9.05 13.13 7.16
C LEU A 416 9.78 11.78 7.23
N VAL A 417 10.27 11.28 6.08
CA VAL A 417 11.09 10.06 6.02
C VAL A 417 12.38 10.21 6.83
N GLU A 418 13.08 11.34 6.69
CA GLU A 418 14.30 11.62 7.44
C GLU A 418 14.01 11.67 8.95
N GLN A 419 12.94 12.35 9.37
CA GLN A 419 12.51 12.38 10.77
C GLN A 419 12.13 11.00 11.30
N LEU A 420 11.56 10.12 10.47
CA LEU A 420 11.25 8.75 10.86
C LEU A 420 12.51 7.94 11.17
N PHE A 421 13.55 8.04 10.34
CA PHE A 421 14.82 7.36 10.63
C PHE A 421 15.47 7.91 11.90
N VAL A 422 15.38 9.23 12.16
CA VAL A 422 15.85 9.83 13.42
C VAL A 422 15.00 9.35 14.61
N ALA A 423 13.69 9.17 14.44
CA ALA A 423 12.80 8.63 15.46
C ALA A 423 13.14 7.18 15.81
N LEU A 424 13.27 6.31 14.80
CA LEU A 424 13.64 4.91 14.96
C LEU A 424 14.99 4.75 15.68
N LYS A 425 16.02 5.49 15.26
CA LYS A 425 17.34 5.47 15.93
C LYS A 425 17.27 5.89 17.40
N ALA A 426 16.48 6.92 17.70
CA ALA A 426 16.28 7.37 19.07
C ALA A 426 15.55 6.32 19.92
N MET A 427 14.52 5.68 19.37
CA MET A 427 13.77 4.62 20.04
C MET A 427 14.64 3.39 20.31
N ILE A 428 15.43 2.95 19.33
CA ILE A 428 16.39 1.84 19.49
C ILE A 428 17.41 2.18 20.59
N SER A 429 17.93 3.40 20.62
CA SER A 429 18.87 3.84 21.65
C SER A 429 18.25 3.79 23.05
N LEU A 430 16.99 4.19 23.19
CA LEU A 430 16.25 4.10 24.46
C LEU A 430 15.99 2.66 24.89
N ALA A 431 15.67 1.77 23.95
CA ALA A 431 15.46 0.35 24.23
C ALA A 431 16.74 -0.29 24.77
N VAL A 432 17.86 -0.10 24.08
CA VAL A 432 19.18 -0.68 24.45
C VAL A 432 19.73 -0.12 25.77
N GLN A 433 19.51 1.15 26.09
CA GLN A 433 19.99 1.74 27.36
C GLN A 433 19.17 1.30 28.57
N SER A 434 18.04 0.64 28.35
CA SER A 434 17.07 0.27 29.37
C SER A 434 16.96 -1.24 29.61
N SER A 435 17.70 -2.03 28.81
CA SER A 435 18.03 -3.45 29.01
C SER A 435 19.33 -3.58 29.78
#